data_AF-A0A847XGQ3-F1
#
_entry.id   AF-A0A847XGQ3-F1
#
_cell.length_a   1.000
_cell.length_b   1.000
_cell.length_c   1.000
_cell.angle_alpha   90.00
_cell.angle_beta   90.00
_cell.angle_gamma   90.00
#
_symmetry.space_group_name_H-M   'P 1'
#
loop_
_entity.id
_entity.type
_entity.pdbx_description
1 polymer ?
#
loop_
_entity_poly.entity_id
_entity_poly.type
_entity_poly.pdbx_seq_one_letter_code
_entity_poly.pdbx_strand_id
1 'polypeptide(L)'
;ERNLLTVLEVVQEMYARGFKFERVDLYKSDSDKFLIGKDGILPPLKSLDGVGENAARKIVEERKRAKFISVEDLVARTKVTKTVLEALREHGCFSALPESNQISLFTI
;
A
#
# COMPACT_ATOMS: atom_id res chain seq x y z
N GLU A 1 17.95 -16.24 7.67
CA GLU A 1 17.67 -17.17 6.56
C GLU A 1 16.70 -18.31 6.92
N ARG A 2 16.94 -19.14 7.96
CA ARG A 2 16.04 -20.27 8.30
C ARG A 2 14.55 -19.89 8.44
N ASN A 3 14.25 -18.73 9.05
CA ASN A 3 12.87 -18.25 9.19
C ASN A 3 12.22 -17.86 7.85
N LEU A 4 13.00 -17.33 6.91
CA LEU A 4 12.48 -16.94 5.59
C LEU A 4 12.10 -18.19 4.79
N LEU A 5 12.94 -19.22 4.81
CA LEU A 5 12.65 -20.49 4.12
C LEU A 5 11.33 -21.10 4.59
N THR A 6 11.10 -21.17 5.91
CA THR A 6 9.84 -21.69 6.46
C THR A 6 8.62 -20.85 6.02
N VAL A 7 8.75 -19.52 5.94
CA VAL A 7 7.68 -18.66 5.41
C VAL A 7 7.44 -18.94 3.93
N LEU A 8 8.50 -19.09 3.13
CA LEU A 8 8.39 -19.38 1.71
C LEU A 8 7.77 -20.75 1.42
N GLU A 9 8.02 -21.76 2.25
CA GLU A 9 7.37 -23.08 2.16
C GLU A 9 5.86 -22.96 2.36
N VAL A 10 5.41 -22.20 3.36
CA VAL A 10 3.97 -21.95 3.59
C VAL A 10 3.35 -21.18 2.42
N VAL A 11 4.06 -20.19 1.89
CA VAL A 11 3.61 -19.44 0.70
C VAL A 11 3.54 -20.35 -0.54
N GLN A 12 4.49 -21.27 -0.70
CA GLN A 12 4.49 -22.24 -1.80
C GLN A 12 3.31 -23.20 -1.69
N GLU A 13 2.99 -23.68 -0.48
CA GLU A 13 1.79 -24.49 -0.24
C GLU A 13 0.50 -23.69 -0.54
N MET A 14 0.45 -22.42 -0.13
CA MET A 14 -0.68 -21.52 -0.42
C MET A 14 -0.93 -21.41 -1.93
N TYR A 15 0.12 -21.23 -2.73
CA TYR A 15 0.01 -21.22 -4.20
C TYR A 15 -0.42 -22.57 -4.76
N ALA A 16 0.12 -23.68 -4.24
CA ALA A 16 -0.24 -25.04 -4.67
C ALA A 16 -1.73 -25.37 -4.41
N ARG A 17 -2.33 -24.76 -3.37
CA ARG A 17 -3.77 -24.86 -3.07
C ARG A 17 -4.65 -23.95 -3.94
N GLY A 18 -4.06 -23.17 -4.85
CA GLY A 18 -4.78 -22.28 -5.77
C GLY A 18 -5.08 -20.87 -5.23
N PHE A 19 -4.55 -20.52 -4.05
CA PHE A 19 -4.62 -19.13 -3.56
C PHE A 19 -3.50 -18.29 -4.18
N LYS A 20 -3.70 -16.97 -4.22
CA LYS A 20 -2.71 -16.02 -4.73
C LYS A 20 -2.66 -14.78 -3.87
N PHE A 21 -1.53 -14.07 -3.88
CA PHE A 21 -1.48 -12.71 -3.33
C PHE A 21 -1.98 -11.71 -4.38
N GLU A 22 -2.81 -10.78 -3.92
CA GLU A 22 -3.10 -9.56 -4.65
C GLU A 22 -1.95 -8.55 -4.45
N ARG A 23 -1.87 -7.55 -5.32
CA ARG A 23 -0.95 -6.42 -5.08
C ARG A 23 -1.49 -5.59 -3.91
N VAL A 24 -0.57 -5.13 -3.05
CA VAL A 24 -0.87 -4.07 -2.08
C VAL A 24 -1.62 -2.91 -2.75
N ASP A 25 -2.69 -2.48 -2.11
CA ASP A 25 -3.61 -1.45 -2.59
C ASP A 25 -3.70 -0.32 -1.56
N LEU A 26 -3.45 0.91 -1.99
CA LEU A 26 -3.41 2.09 -1.13
C LEU A 26 -4.69 2.31 -0.31
N TYR A 27 -5.84 1.87 -0.81
CA TYR A 27 -7.14 2.09 -0.19
C TYR A 27 -7.74 0.83 0.45
N LYS A 28 -7.35 -0.36 -0.02
CA LYS A 28 -7.89 -1.63 0.49
C LYS A 28 -6.98 -2.33 1.49
N SER A 29 -5.65 -2.27 1.32
CA SER A 29 -4.71 -2.98 2.19
C SER A 29 -4.76 -2.43 3.60
N ASP A 30 -4.74 -3.29 4.61
CA ASP A 30 -4.59 -2.85 6.00
C ASP A 30 -3.17 -2.30 6.26
N SER A 31 -2.96 -1.67 7.41
CA SER A 31 -1.62 -1.22 7.80
C SER A 31 -0.69 -2.38 8.14
N ASP A 32 -1.19 -3.42 8.81
CA ASP A 32 -0.37 -4.50 9.37
C ASP A 32 -0.95 -5.91 9.26
N LYS A 33 -2.17 -6.07 8.75
CA LYS A 33 -2.84 -7.37 8.58
C LYS A 33 -3.00 -7.79 7.12
N PHE A 34 -2.83 -9.08 6.87
CA PHE A 34 -3.31 -9.71 5.64
C PHE A 34 -4.84 -9.77 5.68
N LEU A 35 -5.49 -9.37 4.60
CA LEU A 35 -6.94 -9.42 4.45
C LEU A 35 -7.33 -10.40 3.34
N ILE A 36 -8.57 -10.87 3.37
CA ILE A 36 -9.16 -11.58 2.24
C ILE A 36 -9.59 -10.51 1.24
N GLY A 37 -8.94 -10.51 0.07
CA GLY A 37 -9.30 -9.67 -1.06
C GLY A 37 -10.35 -10.32 -1.95
N LYS A 38 -10.57 -9.73 -3.13
CA LYS A 38 -11.56 -10.21 -4.09
C LYS A 38 -11.07 -11.44 -4.84
N ASP A 39 -9.80 -11.44 -5.19
CA ASP A 39 -9.16 -12.42 -6.07
C ASP A 39 -8.09 -13.23 -5.32
N GLY A 40 -7.72 -12.84 -4.09
CA GLY A 40 -6.71 -13.53 -3.31
C GLY A 40 -6.52 -12.95 -1.91
N ILE A 41 -5.33 -13.14 -1.36
CA ILE A 41 -4.93 -12.55 -0.08
C ILE A 41 -4.34 -11.17 -0.37
N LEU A 42 -4.87 -10.13 0.26
CA LEU A 42 -4.39 -8.76 0.15
C LEU A 42 -3.34 -8.48 1.23
N PRO A 43 -2.08 -8.22 0.87
CA PRO A 43 -1.03 -7.92 1.85
C PRO A 43 -1.21 -6.53 2.47
N PRO A 44 -0.71 -6.32 3.70
CA PRO A 44 -0.72 -5.00 4.34
C PRO A 44 0.30 -4.04 3.72
N LEU A 45 0.13 -2.73 3.95
CA LEU A 45 1.08 -1.71 3.49
C LEU A 45 2.49 -1.93 4.05
N LYS A 46 2.62 -2.37 5.32
CA LYS A 46 3.92 -2.64 5.96
C LYS A 46 4.71 -3.80 5.36
N SER A 47 4.12 -4.59 4.46
CA SER A 47 4.83 -5.70 3.81
C SER A 47 5.74 -5.22 2.67
N LEU A 48 5.62 -3.96 2.26
CA LEU A 48 6.52 -3.37 1.28
C LEU A 48 7.83 -2.95 1.97
N ASP A 49 8.96 -3.33 1.37
CA ASP A 49 10.27 -2.94 1.86
C ASP A 49 10.39 -1.41 1.92
N GLY A 50 10.88 -0.89 3.04
CA GLY A 50 10.95 0.55 3.29
C GLY A 50 9.67 1.17 3.86
N VAL A 51 8.54 0.44 3.92
CA VAL A 51 7.30 0.90 4.56
C VAL A 51 7.24 0.44 6.02
N GLY A 52 7.66 1.33 6.93
CA GLY A 52 7.59 1.08 8.37
C GLY A 52 6.15 1.07 8.93
N GLU A 53 5.99 0.48 10.10
CA GLU A 53 4.69 0.33 10.78
C GLU A 53 3.96 1.65 11.01
N ASN A 54 4.67 2.68 11.47
CA ASN A 54 4.09 4.01 11.70
C ASN A 54 3.60 4.66 10.40
N ALA A 55 4.36 4.52 9.32
CA ALA A 55 3.98 5.05 8.01
C ALA A 55 2.72 4.35 7.48
N ALA A 56 2.68 3.02 7.54
CA ALA A 56 1.52 2.22 7.14
C ALA A 56 0.26 2.61 7.94
N ARG A 57 0.35 2.70 9.27
CA ARG A 57 -0.78 3.14 10.11
C ARG A 57 -1.24 4.54 9.76
N LYS A 58 -0.32 5.49 9.61
CA LYS A 58 -0.66 6.88 9.31
C LYS A 58 -1.36 7.04 7.95
N ILE A 59 -0.93 6.29 6.94
CA ILE A 59 -1.63 6.24 5.64
C ILE A 59 -3.07 5.74 5.81
N VAL A 60 -3.28 4.65 6.56
CA VAL A 60 -4.61 4.08 6.80
C VAL A 60 -5.49 5.03 7.62
N GLU A 61 -4.94 5.72 8.60
CA GLU A 61 -5.67 6.73 9.39
C GLU A 61 -6.11 7.91 8.52
N GLU A 62 -5.18 8.49 7.75
CA GLU A 62 -5.50 9.66 6.94
C GLU A 62 -6.47 9.32 5.81
N ARG A 63 -6.30 8.18 5.12
CA ARG A 63 -7.23 7.78 4.05
C ARG A 63 -8.66 7.53 4.53
N LYS A 64 -8.83 7.16 5.82
CA LYS A 64 -10.16 7.01 6.45
C LYS A 64 -10.85 8.35 6.67
N ARG A 65 -10.09 9.44 6.83
CA ARG A 65 -10.64 10.80 7.00
C ARG A 65 -11.13 11.36 5.67
N ALA A 66 -10.34 11.18 4.62
CA ALA A 66 -10.68 11.57 3.25
C ALA A 66 -9.80 10.81 2.26
N LYS A 67 -10.27 10.61 1.03
CA LYS A 67 -9.40 10.10 -0.05
C LYS A 67 -8.24 11.07 -0.29
N PHE A 68 -7.11 10.54 -0.76
CA PHE A 68 -6.02 11.39 -1.24
C PHE A 68 -6.40 11.91 -2.63
N ILE A 69 -6.14 13.20 -2.86
CA ILE A 69 -6.41 13.83 -4.16
C ILE A 69 -5.18 13.85 -5.07
N SER A 70 -3.98 13.70 -4.49
CA SER A 70 -2.71 13.60 -5.21
C SER A 70 -1.66 12.89 -4.34
N VAL A 71 -0.50 12.60 -4.94
CA VAL A 71 0.68 12.11 -4.22
C VAL A 71 1.20 13.18 -3.24
N GLU A 72 1.22 14.45 -3.63
CA GLU A 72 1.55 15.58 -2.73
C GLU A 72 0.63 15.66 -1.50
N ASP A 73 -0.69 15.50 -1.69
CA ASP A 73 -1.66 15.48 -0.59
C ASP A 73 -1.40 14.33 0.39
N LEU A 74 -1.09 13.15 -0.15
CA LEU A 74 -0.70 11.99 0.66
C LEU A 74 0.53 12.31 1.51
N VAL A 75 1.59 12.86 0.90
CA VAL A 75 2.82 13.22 1.62
C VAL A 75 2.54 14.27 2.69
N ALA A 76 1.79 15.32 2.38
CA ALA A 76 1.46 16.39 3.30
C ALA A 76 0.69 15.89 4.54
N ARG A 77 -0.30 15.01 4.34
CA ARG A 77 -1.16 14.49 5.42
C ARG A 77 -0.49 13.41 6.25
N THR A 78 0.28 12.54 5.60
CA THR A 78 0.88 11.37 6.26
C THR A 78 2.29 11.60 6.77
N LYS A 79 2.99 12.62 6.26
CA LYS A 79 4.40 12.92 6.55
C LYS A 79 5.34 11.72 6.34
N VAL A 80 5.00 10.86 5.38
CA VAL A 80 5.83 9.71 5.03
C VAL A 80 7.16 10.15 4.42
N THR A 81 8.20 9.33 4.63
CA THR A 81 9.53 9.62 4.10
C THR A 81 9.60 9.34 2.60
N LYS A 82 10.64 9.86 1.94
CA LYS A 82 10.90 9.56 0.52
C LYS A 82 11.01 8.06 0.25
N THR A 83 11.65 7.30 1.14
CA THR A 83 11.76 5.83 1.01
C THR A 83 10.40 5.13 0.96
N VAL A 84 9.47 5.52 1.83
CA VAL A 84 8.10 4.99 1.83
C VAL A 84 7.39 5.36 0.53
N LEU A 85 7.58 6.59 0.07
CA LEU A 85 6.97 7.09 -1.15
C LEU A 85 7.44 6.31 -2.38
N GLU A 86 8.75 6.08 -2.52
CA GLU A 86 9.31 5.28 -3.62
C GLU A 86 8.83 3.83 -3.55
N ALA A 87 8.83 3.20 -2.37
CA ALA A 87 8.34 1.83 -2.22
C ALA A 87 6.88 1.66 -2.70
N LEU A 88 6.00 2.61 -2.35
CA LEU A 88 4.61 2.62 -2.82
C LEU A 88 4.52 2.88 -4.33
N ARG A 89 5.37 3.75 -4.87
CA ARG A 89 5.42 4.10 -6.30
C ARG A 89 5.90 2.92 -7.14
N GLU A 90 7.01 2.30 -6.78
CA GLU A 90 7.57 1.11 -7.43
C GLU A 90 6.59 -0.06 -7.40
N HIS A 91 5.85 -0.21 -6.29
CA HIS A 91 4.80 -1.22 -6.18
C HIS A 91 3.53 -0.88 -6.98
N GLY A 92 3.38 0.35 -7.49
CA GLY A 92 2.27 0.77 -8.34
C GLY A 92 1.02 1.27 -7.59
N CYS A 93 1.15 1.61 -6.30
CA CYS A 93 0.03 2.04 -5.46
C CYS A 93 -0.59 3.39 -5.87
N PHE A 94 0.10 4.19 -6.68
CA PHE A 94 -0.33 5.55 -7.09
C PHE A 94 -0.87 5.63 -8.52
N SER A 95 -1.10 4.52 -9.20
CA SER A 95 -1.51 4.49 -10.61
C SER A 95 -2.77 5.32 -10.96
N ALA A 96 -3.64 5.61 -9.97
CA ALA A 96 -4.83 6.44 -10.13
C ALA A 96 -4.73 7.83 -9.47
N LEU A 97 -3.58 8.20 -8.89
CA LEU A 97 -3.36 9.47 -8.21
C LEU A 97 -2.51 10.40 -9.09
N PRO A 98 -2.92 11.66 -9.31
CA PRO A 98 -2.04 12.66 -9.92
C PRO A 98 -0.87 12.97 -8.99
N GLU A 99 0.25 13.42 -9.55
CA GLU A 99 1.44 13.79 -8.76
C GLU A 99 1.16 14.96 -7.83
N SER A 100 0.51 16.00 -8.33
CA SER A 100 0.30 17.26 -7.60
C SER A 100 -1.15 17.69 -7.53
N ASN A 101 -1.43 18.61 -6.61
CA ASN A 101 -2.74 19.26 -6.48
C ASN A 101 -2.90 20.33 -7.56
N GLN A 102 -3.02 19.95 -8.83
CA GLN A 102 -3.37 20.92 -9.87
C GLN A 102 -4.84 21.27 -9.78
N ILE A 103 -5.11 22.43 -9.19
CA ILE A 103 -6.44 23.00 -9.17
C ILE A 103 -6.66 23.74 -10.50
N SER A 104 -7.39 23.14 -11.45
CA SER A 104 -8.04 23.93 -12.51
C SER A 104 -9.27 24.61 -11.91
N LEU A 105 -9.04 25.75 -11.23
CA LEU A 105 -10.09 26.54 -10.58
C LEU A 105 -10.73 27.58 -11.52
N PHE A 106 -10.37 27.59 -12.81
CA PHE A 106 -11.00 28.43 -13.82
C PHE A 106 -11.16 27.66 -15.13
N THR A 107 -12.29 27.00 -15.28
CA THR A 107 -12.90 26.86 -16.61
C THR A 107 -14.28 27.46 -16.47
N ILE A 108 -14.40 28.71 -16.94
CA ILE A 108 -15.67 29.39 -17.19
C ILE A 108 -16.36 28.66 -18.33
#